data_AF-A0A0Q9LZM7-F1
#
_entry.id   AF-A0A0Q9LZM7-F1
#
_cell.length_a   1.000
_cell.length_b   1.000
_cell.length_c   1.000
_cell.angle_alpha   90.00
_cell.angle_beta   90.00
_cell.angle_gamma   90.00
#
_symmetry.space_group_name_H-M   'P 1'
#
loop_
_entity.id
_entity.type
_entity.pdbx_description
1 polymer ?
#
loop_
_entity_poly.entity_id
_entity_poly.type
_entity_poly.pdbx_seq_one_letter_code
_entity_poly.pdbx_strand_id
1 'polypeptide(L)'
;MNRRPTRTNAPATIAGVLIALGLIFAGLAPAHAASYIRIGGSGSSWAGNALQDWVSRVGSQGVTVDYENKGSSTGRKEFADKMKQFAVSEIPYTGDTADPRDNSLPPFKYAMLPVVAGGTAFMYNLKTGANRLTALKLSQQAIAKIFTGQLQKWNDPIIRADNPGVPLPDARVNVVVRSDGSGATAQFTLWLLRQFPADYAKLCQKTGCDPRRATSFFPIGNGQLQNFVAQNGSQGVTTYTANNQYTINYDEYSYAKGIDFPAAQVKNAAGFYTLPTEHAVAVALTQAKINLDSKSANYLSQDLSKVYGYQDPRSYPMSAYSYMIVPTQTTEALNTAQGATLGFFANYALCEGQRPMGQLGYSPLPMNLVLAAMDQIQKIPGVDKSTLDKINQTRASVKSGGTPACNNPTFKPGDSPAMNQLVRSAPFDPACNAACQAAWTGATVAENQGPGSTGSNTGKSGAKLAAAGAQAAGAGPAAGAGAPAAAAAPAASGGSTTAGSAAAACDADTGVCGSPQAQGATAGNPGQALTPVSTNLAATNGWGQPQTLLVVIGLLMLVLVLAPPLVAHLLGQRSAVKQGSKT
;
A
#
# COMPACT_ATOMS: atom_id res chain seq x y z
N MET A 1 -57.84 -11.57 77.07
CA MET A 1 -57.04 -11.93 75.88
C MET A 1 -57.70 -11.33 74.64
N ASN A 2 -57.21 -10.20 74.14
CA ASN A 2 -57.72 -9.57 72.91
C ASN A 2 -56.55 -9.35 71.93
N ARG A 3 -56.53 -10.13 70.84
CA ARG A 3 -55.57 -9.95 69.73
C ARG A 3 -56.07 -8.84 68.80
N ARG A 4 -55.28 -7.77 68.63
CA ARG A 4 -55.47 -6.75 67.59
C ARG A 4 -54.94 -7.28 66.24
N PRO A 5 -55.61 -7.02 65.10
CA PRO A 5 -55.08 -7.33 63.78
C PRO A 5 -54.15 -6.22 63.29
N THR A 6 -52.97 -6.60 62.78
CA THR A 6 -52.01 -5.73 62.10
C THR A 6 -52.47 -5.46 60.66
N ARG A 7 -52.69 -4.18 60.32
CA ARG A 7 -52.85 -3.71 58.93
C ARG A 7 -51.50 -3.75 58.21
N THR A 8 -51.43 -4.43 57.08
CA THR A 8 -50.27 -4.44 56.18
C THR A 8 -50.35 -3.27 55.19
N ASN A 9 -49.39 -2.35 55.29
CA ASN A 9 -49.18 -1.26 54.33
C ASN A 9 -48.44 -1.80 53.09
N ALA A 10 -49.18 -2.30 52.11
CA ALA A 10 -48.61 -2.86 50.87
C ALA A 10 -48.54 -1.94 49.62
N PRO A 11 -49.05 -0.68 49.56
CA PRO A 11 -48.99 0.08 48.31
C PRO A 11 -47.76 1.00 48.17
N ALA A 12 -46.95 1.21 49.22
CA ALA A 12 -45.88 2.22 49.19
C ALA A 12 -44.56 1.74 48.55
N THR A 13 -44.33 0.44 48.42
CA THR A 13 -43.04 -0.10 47.93
C THR A 13 -42.98 -0.31 46.41
N ILE A 14 -44.12 -0.35 45.71
CA ILE A 14 -44.15 -0.56 44.25
C ILE A 14 -43.89 0.76 43.50
N ALA A 15 -44.33 1.90 44.03
CA ALA A 15 -44.09 3.22 43.41
C ALA A 15 -42.62 3.65 43.45
N GLY A 16 -41.86 3.29 44.49
CA GLY A 16 -40.44 3.65 44.61
C GLY A 16 -39.52 2.95 43.62
N VAL A 17 -39.83 1.71 43.23
CA VAL A 17 -39.00 0.91 42.30
C VAL A 17 -39.15 1.41 40.86
N LEU A 18 -40.35 1.86 40.45
CA LEU A 18 -40.57 2.40 39.10
C LEU A 18 -39.90 3.76 38.88
N ILE A 19 -39.80 4.60 39.92
CA ILE A 19 -39.09 5.89 39.84
C ILE A 19 -37.57 5.67 39.81
N ALA A 20 -37.06 4.69 40.55
CA ALA A 20 -35.63 4.33 40.53
C ALA A 20 -35.19 3.72 39.18
N LEU A 21 -36.04 2.95 38.50
CA LEU A 21 -35.76 2.43 37.14
C LEU A 21 -35.83 3.51 36.05
N GLY A 22 -36.72 4.50 36.18
CA GLY A 22 -36.80 5.62 35.24
C GLY A 22 -35.56 6.53 35.25
N LEU A 23 -34.94 6.71 36.41
CA LEU A 23 -33.72 7.52 36.57
C LEU A 23 -32.44 6.82 36.05
N ILE A 24 -32.43 5.48 35.94
CA ILE A 24 -31.30 4.73 35.35
C ILE A 24 -31.30 4.86 33.82
N PHE A 25 -32.46 5.03 33.19
CA PHE A 25 -32.57 5.20 31.72
C PHE A 25 -32.42 6.66 31.25
N ALA A 26 -32.60 7.65 32.11
CA ALA A 26 -32.51 9.08 31.73
C ALA A 26 -31.06 9.57 31.50
N GLY A 27 -30.04 8.79 31.86
CA GLY A 27 -28.62 9.14 31.70
C GLY A 27 -27.92 8.54 30.48
N LEU A 28 -28.57 7.63 29.75
CA LEU A 28 -28.02 7.05 28.52
C LEU A 28 -28.40 7.96 27.35
N ALA A 29 -27.57 8.96 27.07
CA ALA A 29 -27.62 9.62 25.77
C ALA A 29 -27.59 8.52 24.68
N PRO A 30 -28.45 8.58 23.66
CA PRO A 30 -28.40 7.61 22.57
C PRO A 30 -26.97 7.61 22.04
N ALA A 31 -26.32 6.45 22.07
CA ALA A 31 -25.07 6.26 21.36
C ALA A 31 -25.39 6.49 19.88
N HIS A 32 -25.13 7.70 19.38
CA HIS A 32 -25.15 7.97 17.96
C HIS A 32 -24.05 7.10 17.35
N ALA A 33 -24.41 5.90 16.88
CA ALA A 33 -23.60 5.20 15.92
C ALA A 33 -23.46 6.18 14.74
N ALA A 34 -22.25 6.69 14.51
CA ALA A 34 -22.00 7.48 13.32
C ALA A 34 -22.37 6.60 12.13
N SER A 35 -23.45 6.95 11.44
CA SER A 35 -23.89 6.23 10.26
C SER A 35 -22.96 6.62 9.12
N TYR A 36 -21.81 5.97 9.05
CA TYR A 36 -20.90 6.14 7.92
C TYR A 36 -21.59 5.63 6.67
N ILE A 37 -21.57 6.44 5.62
CA ILE A 37 -22.09 6.04 4.31
C ILE A 37 -20.96 5.54 3.42
N ARG A 38 -21.33 4.65 2.49
CA ARG A 38 -20.40 4.00 1.58
C ARG A 38 -19.62 5.02 0.74
N ILE A 39 -18.32 4.79 0.60
CA ILE A 39 -17.42 5.56 -0.27
C ILE A 39 -16.70 4.62 -1.25
N GLY A 40 -16.34 5.15 -2.40
CA GLY A 40 -15.59 4.47 -3.44
C GLY A 40 -14.29 5.18 -3.76
N GLY A 41 -13.24 4.39 -3.97
CA GLY A 41 -11.95 4.85 -4.46
C GLY A 41 -11.35 3.89 -5.47
N SER A 42 -10.33 4.34 -6.19
CA SER A 42 -9.58 3.50 -7.12
C SER A 42 -8.15 3.98 -7.30
N GLY A 43 -7.33 3.12 -7.91
CA GLY A 43 -6.01 3.51 -8.37
C GLY A 43 -4.95 2.45 -8.09
N SER A 44 -3.91 2.85 -7.40
CA SER A 44 -2.71 2.08 -7.11
C SER A 44 -3.02 0.66 -6.64
N SER A 45 -2.58 -0.30 -7.44
CA SER A 45 -2.40 -1.69 -7.01
C SER A 45 -1.09 -1.88 -6.23
N TRP A 46 -0.12 -0.97 -6.35
CA TRP A 46 1.12 -1.02 -5.56
C TRP A 46 0.82 -0.88 -4.05
N ALA A 47 -0.11 0.00 -3.67
CA ALA A 47 -0.62 0.12 -2.30
C ALA A 47 -1.80 -0.84 -1.99
N GLY A 48 -2.13 -1.74 -2.93
CA GLY A 48 -3.37 -2.51 -2.94
C GLY A 48 -3.52 -3.46 -1.75
N ASN A 49 -2.43 -4.07 -1.28
CA ASN A 49 -2.49 -4.99 -0.13
C ASN A 49 -2.69 -4.24 1.19
N ALA A 50 -2.08 -3.06 1.34
CA ALA A 50 -2.35 -2.18 2.49
C ALA A 50 -3.82 -1.72 2.51
N LEU A 51 -4.35 -1.30 1.36
CA LEU A 51 -5.75 -0.87 1.25
C LEU A 51 -6.73 -2.01 1.52
N GLN A 52 -6.46 -3.22 1.01
CA GLN A 52 -7.31 -4.39 1.29
C GLN A 52 -7.36 -4.71 2.80
N ASP A 53 -6.22 -4.64 3.50
CA ASP A 53 -6.19 -4.81 4.97
C ASP A 53 -7.01 -3.71 5.67
N TRP A 54 -6.84 -2.44 5.28
CA TRP A 54 -7.59 -1.34 5.89
C TRP A 54 -9.09 -1.44 5.62
N VAL A 55 -9.50 -1.68 4.37
CA VAL A 55 -10.90 -1.84 3.95
C VAL A 55 -11.56 -2.96 4.75
N SER A 56 -10.89 -4.11 4.87
CA SER A 56 -11.39 -5.23 5.67
C SER A 56 -11.61 -4.86 7.14
N ARG A 57 -10.64 -4.16 7.76
CA ARG A 57 -10.69 -3.79 9.18
C ARG A 57 -11.65 -2.65 9.51
N VAL A 58 -11.92 -1.74 8.58
CA VAL A 58 -12.97 -0.72 8.78
C VAL A 58 -14.36 -1.28 8.47
N GLY A 59 -14.44 -2.29 7.59
CA GLY A 59 -15.65 -3.07 7.35
C GLY A 59 -16.21 -3.70 8.63
N SER A 60 -15.34 -4.26 9.48
CA SER A 60 -15.75 -4.80 10.79
C SER A 60 -16.20 -3.72 11.79
N GLN A 61 -15.94 -2.44 11.51
CA GLN A 61 -16.41 -1.29 12.27
C GLN A 61 -17.65 -0.63 11.64
N GLY A 62 -18.28 -1.27 10.65
CA GLY A 62 -19.48 -0.77 9.99
C GLY A 62 -19.22 0.26 8.88
N VAL A 63 -17.98 0.43 8.44
CA VAL A 63 -17.60 1.35 7.36
C VAL A 63 -17.40 0.59 6.07
N THR A 64 -18.17 0.93 5.03
CA THR A 64 -18.01 0.33 3.70
C THR A 64 -17.16 1.22 2.79
N VAL A 65 -16.05 0.66 2.32
CA VAL A 65 -15.17 1.29 1.34
C VAL A 65 -15.02 0.33 0.16
N ASP A 66 -15.40 0.77 -1.03
CA ASP A 66 -15.09 0.05 -2.26
C ASP A 66 -13.80 0.59 -2.83
N TYR A 67 -12.76 -0.23 -2.87
CA TYR A 67 -11.50 0.16 -3.50
C TYR A 67 -11.18 -0.73 -4.69
N GLU A 68 -10.92 -0.11 -5.84
CA GLU A 68 -10.60 -0.80 -7.09
C GLU A 68 -9.12 -0.63 -7.47
N ASN A 69 -8.38 -1.73 -7.45
CA ASN A 69 -6.98 -1.83 -7.91
C ASN A 69 -6.89 -1.73 -9.45
N LYS A 70 -6.89 -0.52 -10.01
CA LYS A 70 -6.93 -0.25 -11.46
C LYS A 70 -5.66 0.39 -12.05
N GLY A 71 -4.63 0.56 -11.23
CA GLY A 71 -3.42 1.31 -11.59
C GLY A 71 -3.56 2.80 -11.30
N SER A 72 -2.45 3.41 -10.92
CA SER A 72 -2.39 4.78 -10.37
C SER A 72 -2.83 5.85 -11.39
N SER A 73 -2.63 5.61 -12.69
CA SER A 73 -3.10 6.52 -13.75
C SER A 73 -4.63 6.47 -13.90
N THR A 74 -5.22 5.27 -13.92
CA THR A 74 -6.68 5.09 -13.98
C THR A 74 -7.37 5.71 -12.76
N GLY A 75 -6.85 5.48 -11.55
CA GLY A 75 -7.46 6.04 -10.34
C GLY A 75 -7.43 7.57 -10.32
N ARG A 76 -6.31 8.18 -10.74
CA ARG A 76 -6.22 9.63 -10.91
C ARG A 76 -7.22 10.16 -11.93
N LYS A 77 -7.41 9.47 -13.04
CA LYS A 77 -8.41 9.82 -14.04
C LYS A 77 -9.83 9.74 -13.47
N GLU A 78 -10.18 8.64 -12.82
CA GLU A 78 -11.50 8.46 -12.21
C GLU A 78 -11.80 9.47 -11.10
N PHE A 79 -10.79 9.89 -10.34
CA PHE A 79 -10.93 10.97 -9.38
C PHE A 79 -11.13 12.34 -10.05
N ALA A 80 -10.31 12.68 -11.05
CA ALA A 80 -10.43 13.93 -11.78
C ALA A 80 -11.79 14.07 -12.50
N ASP A 81 -12.28 12.95 -13.04
CA ASP A 81 -13.58 12.83 -13.72
C ASP A 81 -14.77 12.70 -12.74
N LYS A 82 -14.54 12.80 -11.42
CA LYS A 82 -15.55 12.70 -10.35
C LYS A 82 -16.33 11.37 -10.35
N MET A 83 -15.72 10.29 -10.82
CA MET A 83 -16.31 8.93 -10.77
C MET A 83 -16.11 8.27 -9.40
N LYS A 84 -15.03 8.64 -8.69
CA LYS A 84 -14.69 8.13 -7.36
C LYS A 84 -14.47 9.26 -6.38
N GLN A 85 -14.75 9.01 -5.10
CA GLN A 85 -14.61 10.01 -4.03
C GLN A 85 -13.15 10.30 -3.68
N PHE A 86 -12.28 9.30 -3.84
CA PHE A 86 -10.84 9.42 -3.62
C PHE A 86 -10.06 8.55 -4.60
N ALA A 87 -8.77 8.82 -4.75
CA ALA A 87 -7.85 7.94 -5.45
C ALA A 87 -6.66 7.57 -4.55
N VAL A 88 -5.95 6.51 -4.91
CA VAL A 88 -4.61 6.25 -4.37
C VAL A 88 -3.61 6.15 -5.51
N SER A 89 -2.47 6.82 -5.38
CA SER A 89 -1.48 6.93 -6.46
C SER A 89 -0.10 7.22 -5.90
N GLU A 90 0.93 6.67 -6.55
CA GLU A 90 2.34 7.05 -6.35
C GLU A 90 2.76 8.21 -7.26
N ILE A 91 1.90 8.56 -8.22
CA ILE A 91 2.12 9.57 -9.25
C ILE A 91 1.36 10.84 -8.84
N PRO A 92 2.02 11.97 -8.53
CA PRO A 92 1.37 13.28 -8.48
C PRO A 92 0.83 13.69 -9.86
N TYR A 93 -0.15 14.59 -9.89
CA TYR A 93 -0.71 15.12 -11.15
C TYR A 93 0.29 15.92 -11.99
N THR A 94 1.37 16.42 -11.39
CA THR A 94 2.43 17.15 -12.09
C THR A 94 3.80 16.71 -11.58
N GLY A 95 4.86 17.06 -12.30
CA GLY A 95 6.24 16.74 -11.92
C GLY A 95 6.81 15.52 -12.65
N ASP A 96 7.97 15.04 -12.20
CA ASP A 96 8.83 14.14 -12.98
C ASP A 96 8.25 12.73 -13.23
N THR A 97 7.36 12.26 -12.37
CA THR A 97 6.65 10.98 -12.54
C THR A 97 5.34 11.13 -13.32
N ALA A 98 4.87 12.35 -13.60
CA ALA A 98 3.64 12.58 -14.33
C ALA A 98 3.83 12.22 -15.82
N ASP A 99 3.09 11.20 -16.25
CA ASP A 99 3.13 10.73 -17.63
C ASP A 99 2.39 11.70 -18.55
N PRO A 100 2.99 12.18 -19.65
CA PRO A 100 2.31 13.06 -20.59
C PRO A 100 1.08 12.42 -21.27
N ARG A 101 0.95 11.08 -21.27
CA ARG A 101 -0.24 10.37 -21.75
C ARG A 101 -1.40 10.42 -20.77
N ASP A 102 -1.14 10.73 -19.49
CA ASP A 102 -2.17 10.95 -18.48
C ASP A 102 -2.32 12.45 -18.21
N ASN A 103 -3.20 13.08 -18.97
CA ASN A 103 -3.54 14.50 -18.86
C ASN A 103 -4.71 14.77 -17.91
N SER A 104 -5.12 13.78 -17.10
CA SER A 104 -6.19 13.98 -16.13
C SER A 104 -5.77 15.00 -15.08
N LEU A 105 -6.55 16.07 -14.91
CA LEU A 105 -6.33 17.08 -13.88
C LEU A 105 -7.67 17.36 -13.19
N PRO A 106 -7.75 17.26 -11.86
CA PRO A 106 -9.01 17.54 -11.16
C PRO A 106 -9.42 19.00 -11.37
N PRO A 107 -10.65 19.27 -11.83
CA PRO A 107 -11.15 20.64 -12.00
C PRO A 107 -11.62 21.27 -10.66
N PHE A 108 -11.22 20.70 -9.54
CA PHE A 108 -11.60 21.08 -8.18
C PHE A 108 -10.41 20.96 -7.23
N LYS A 109 -10.47 21.62 -6.07
CA LYS A 109 -9.39 21.58 -5.09
C LYS A 109 -9.26 20.19 -4.45
N TYR A 110 -8.03 19.69 -4.39
CA TYR A 110 -7.70 18.41 -3.77
C TYR A 110 -6.46 18.53 -2.87
N ALA A 111 -6.21 17.51 -2.07
CA ALA A 111 -5.00 17.33 -1.29
C ALA A 111 -4.43 15.93 -1.49
N MET A 112 -3.10 15.81 -1.39
CA MET A 112 -2.40 14.53 -1.38
C MET A 112 -1.94 14.22 0.05
N LEU A 113 -2.14 12.98 0.48
CA LEU A 113 -1.78 12.48 1.80
C LEU A 113 -0.87 11.26 1.62
N PRO A 114 0.40 11.29 2.05
CA PRO A 114 1.16 10.06 2.20
C PRO A 114 0.39 9.11 3.12
N VAL A 115 0.13 7.87 2.69
CA VAL A 115 -0.62 6.88 3.50
C VAL A 115 0.15 5.60 3.77
N VAL A 116 1.16 5.26 2.98
CA VAL A 116 2.04 4.11 3.24
C VAL A 116 3.39 4.30 2.55
N ALA A 117 4.45 3.75 3.14
CA ALA A 117 5.77 3.62 2.53
C ALA A 117 6.05 2.17 2.14
N GLY A 118 6.87 1.95 1.12
CA GLY A 118 7.21 0.61 0.67
C GLY A 118 8.42 0.60 -0.25
N GLY A 119 8.79 -0.58 -0.72
CA GLY A 119 9.87 -0.75 -1.67
C GLY A 119 9.42 -1.54 -2.88
N THR A 120 9.76 -1.04 -4.08
CA THR A 120 9.56 -1.79 -5.32
C THR A 120 10.63 -2.87 -5.39
N ALA A 121 10.20 -4.11 -5.16
CA ALA A 121 11.00 -5.32 -5.12
C ALA A 121 11.18 -5.93 -6.51
N PHE A 122 12.13 -6.86 -6.60
CA PHE A 122 12.39 -7.63 -7.81
C PHE A 122 12.14 -9.11 -7.55
N MET A 123 10.87 -9.53 -7.62
CA MET A 123 10.50 -10.93 -7.47
C MET A 123 10.99 -11.72 -8.68
N TYR A 124 11.54 -12.92 -8.44
CA TYR A 124 12.10 -13.75 -9.51
C TYR A 124 11.80 -15.22 -9.28
N ASN A 125 11.69 -15.97 -10.37
CA ASN A 125 11.53 -17.42 -10.35
C ASN A 125 12.71 -18.08 -11.06
N LEU A 126 13.77 -18.37 -10.30
CA LEU A 126 14.98 -18.98 -10.82
C LEU A 126 15.25 -20.31 -10.11
N LYS A 127 15.62 -21.32 -10.88
CA LYS A 127 16.08 -22.60 -10.35
C LYS A 127 17.57 -22.80 -10.63
N THR A 128 18.26 -23.41 -9.68
CA THR A 128 19.63 -23.90 -9.81
C THR A 128 19.61 -25.41 -9.57
N GLY A 129 19.68 -26.19 -10.66
CA GLY A 129 19.40 -27.63 -10.60
C GLY A 129 17.94 -27.91 -10.22
N ALA A 130 17.72 -28.78 -9.22
CA ALA A 130 16.38 -29.14 -8.75
C ALA A 130 15.73 -28.09 -7.84
N ASN A 131 16.52 -27.18 -7.25
CA ASN A 131 16.07 -26.28 -6.19
C ASN A 131 15.81 -24.87 -6.73
N ARG A 132 14.82 -24.19 -6.15
CA ARG A 132 14.59 -22.75 -6.37
C ARG A 132 15.67 -21.95 -5.64
N LEU A 133 16.25 -20.98 -6.34
CA LEU A 133 17.18 -20.03 -5.74
C LEU A 133 16.39 -19.02 -4.89
N THR A 134 16.73 -18.88 -3.63
CA THR A 134 15.99 -17.99 -2.69
C THR A 134 16.77 -16.75 -2.26
N ALA A 135 18.07 -16.68 -2.57
CA ALA A 135 18.96 -15.60 -2.15
C ALA A 135 19.74 -15.00 -3.33
N LEU A 136 19.05 -14.65 -4.41
CA LEU A 136 19.65 -13.94 -5.54
C LEU A 136 20.05 -12.52 -5.12
N LYS A 137 21.27 -12.14 -5.44
CA LYS A 137 21.80 -10.78 -5.27
C LYS A 137 21.90 -10.10 -6.62
N LEU A 138 21.44 -8.86 -6.72
CA LEU A 138 21.55 -8.07 -7.95
C LEU A 138 22.06 -6.67 -7.65
N SER A 139 23.07 -6.23 -8.39
CA SER A 139 23.40 -4.81 -8.47
C SER A 139 22.31 -4.01 -9.19
N GLN A 140 22.20 -2.73 -8.83
CA GLN A 140 21.32 -1.77 -9.51
C GLN A 140 21.59 -1.73 -11.03
N GLN A 141 22.87 -1.83 -11.45
CA GLN A 141 23.23 -1.87 -12.87
C GLN A 141 22.75 -3.16 -13.58
N ALA A 142 22.79 -4.32 -12.90
CA ALA A 142 22.26 -5.57 -13.45
C ALA A 142 20.75 -5.47 -13.68
N ILE A 143 20.03 -4.93 -12.69
CA ILE A 143 18.59 -4.64 -12.80
C ILE A 143 18.31 -3.71 -13.98
N ALA A 144 19.02 -2.59 -14.09
CA ALA A 144 18.83 -1.65 -15.19
C ALA A 144 19.02 -2.34 -16.56
N LYS A 145 20.03 -3.19 -16.70
CA LYS A 145 20.28 -3.92 -17.95
C LYS A 145 19.26 -5.02 -18.24
N ILE A 146 18.74 -5.71 -17.22
CA ILE A 146 17.66 -6.69 -17.37
C ILE A 146 16.43 -6.00 -17.97
N PHE A 147 15.95 -4.95 -17.32
CA PHE A 147 14.69 -4.31 -17.71
C PHE A 147 14.81 -3.40 -18.92
N THR A 148 16.02 -3.03 -19.35
CA THR A 148 16.24 -2.36 -20.66
C THR A 148 16.53 -3.36 -21.79
N GLY A 149 16.47 -4.67 -21.52
CA GLY A 149 16.66 -5.74 -22.49
C GLY A 149 18.11 -5.90 -22.98
N GLN A 150 19.07 -5.31 -22.29
CA GLN A 150 20.50 -5.38 -22.60
C GLN A 150 21.18 -6.61 -21.99
N LEU A 151 20.62 -7.13 -20.90
CA LEU A 151 21.03 -8.39 -20.27
C LEU A 151 19.92 -9.41 -20.47
N GLN A 152 20.26 -10.51 -21.14
CA GLN A 152 19.26 -11.48 -21.62
C GLN A 152 19.38 -12.87 -21.00
N LYS A 153 20.45 -13.17 -20.25
CA LYS A 153 20.67 -14.50 -19.66
C LYS A 153 21.03 -14.43 -18.17
N TRP A 154 20.57 -15.40 -17.39
CA TRP A 154 20.77 -15.45 -15.94
C TRP A 154 22.22 -15.66 -15.52
N ASN A 155 23.02 -16.35 -16.35
CA ASN A 155 24.45 -16.53 -16.11
C ASN A 155 25.30 -15.33 -16.54
N ASP A 156 24.74 -14.16 -16.85
CA ASP A 156 25.53 -12.99 -17.29
C ASP A 156 26.67 -12.67 -16.29
N PRO A 157 27.88 -12.28 -16.77
CA PRO A 157 29.01 -11.94 -15.92
C PRO A 157 28.69 -10.96 -14.78
N ILE A 158 27.81 -9.98 -14.98
CA ILE A 158 27.46 -9.00 -13.93
C ILE A 158 26.66 -9.66 -12.80
N ILE A 159 25.77 -10.60 -13.12
CA ILE A 159 24.99 -11.33 -12.12
C ILE A 159 25.90 -12.34 -11.40
N ARG A 160 26.78 -13.04 -12.12
CA ARG A 160 27.75 -13.96 -11.51
C ARG A 160 28.68 -13.26 -10.53
N ALA A 161 29.12 -12.03 -10.83
CA ALA A 161 29.98 -11.26 -9.95
C ALA A 161 29.32 -10.96 -8.60
N ASP A 162 28.00 -10.75 -8.58
CA ASP A 162 27.23 -10.50 -7.36
C ASP A 162 26.84 -11.80 -6.61
N ASN A 163 27.00 -12.97 -7.25
CA ASN A 163 26.60 -14.30 -6.74
C ASN A 163 27.74 -15.34 -6.87
N PRO A 164 28.91 -15.13 -6.26
CA PRO A 164 30.03 -16.06 -6.36
C PRO A 164 29.66 -17.45 -5.83
N GLY A 165 30.03 -18.49 -6.58
CA GLY A 165 29.76 -19.89 -6.22
C GLY A 165 28.32 -20.36 -6.48
N VAL A 166 27.41 -19.50 -6.94
CA VAL A 166 26.05 -19.89 -7.32
C VAL A 166 26.05 -20.37 -8.78
N PRO A 167 25.60 -21.60 -9.09
CA PRO A 167 25.56 -22.12 -10.45
C PRO A 167 24.37 -21.54 -11.22
N LEU A 168 24.48 -20.28 -11.63
CA LEU A 168 23.44 -19.58 -12.38
C LEU A 168 23.23 -20.24 -13.76
N PRO A 169 21.97 -20.51 -14.16
CA PRO A 169 21.69 -21.26 -15.38
C PRO A 169 21.96 -20.42 -16.64
N ASP A 170 22.34 -21.10 -17.73
CA ASP A 170 22.38 -20.52 -19.09
C ASP A 170 20.97 -20.38 -19.69
N ALA A 171 20.05 -19.81 -18.92
CA ALA A 171 18.65 -19.62 -19.29
C ALA A 171 18.37 -18.15 -19.63
N ARG A 172 17.46 -17.94 -20.58
CA ARG A 172 16.98 -16.61 -20.94
C ARG A 172 16.23 -15.96 -19.76
N VAL A 173 16.45 -14.66 -19.55
CA VAL A 173 15.69 -13.87 -18.58
C VAL A 173 14.36 -13.47 -19.19
N ASN A 174 13.24 -13.87 -18.58
CA ASN A 174 11.90 -13.48 -19.02
C ASN A 174 11.40 -12.33 -18.14
N VAL A 175 11.30 -11.14 -18.70
CA VAL A 175 10.96 -9.94 -17.93
C VAL A 175 9.44 -9.76 -17.92
N VAL A 176 8.87 -9.63 -16.73
CA VAL A 176 7.44 -9.38 -16.53
C VAL A 176 7.27 -7.93 -16.13
N VAL A 177 6.48 -7.17 -16.89
CA VAL A 177 6.23 -5.74 -16.66
C VAL A 177 4.74 -5.47 -16.53
N ARG A 178 4.41 -4.25 -16.10
CA ARG A 178 3.02 -3.80 -15.98
C ARG A 178 2.46 -3.38 -17.33
N SER A 179 1.25 -3.85 -17.65
CA SER A 179 0.51 -3.43 -18.85
C SER A 179 -0.33 -2.16 -18.63
N ASP A 180 -0.68 -1.87 -17.37
CA ASP A 180 -1.50 -0.73 -16.98
C ASP A 180 -0.66 0.51 -16.61
N GLY A 181 -1.32 1.68 -16.56
CA GLY A 181 -0.71 2.94 -16.12
C GLY A 181 -0.38 2.90 -14.62
N SER A 182 0.81 2.40 -14.31
CA SER A 182 1.22 1.97 -12.98
C SER A 182 2.15 2.97 -12.29
N GLY A 183 1.91 3.21 -11.00
CA GLY A 183 2.85 3.95 -10.16
C GLY A 183 4.15 3.20 -9.90
N ALA A 184 4.13 1.86 -9.85
CA ALA A 184 5.35 1.04 -9.76
C ALA A 184 6.25 1.30 -10.98
N THR A 185 5.65 1.35 -12.17
CA THR A 185 6.33 1.66 -13.43
C THR A 185 6.84 3.11 -13.46
N ALA A 186 6.04 4.07 -12.98
CA ALA A 186 6.48 5.47 -12.89
C ALA A 186 7.70 5.64 -11.99
N GLN A 187 7.70 4.99 -10.81
CA GLN A 187 8.85 5.00 -9.90
C GLN A 187 10.07 4.30 -10.51
N PHE A 188 9.87 3.14 -11.13
CA PHE A 188 10.95 2.36 -11.73
C PHE A 188 11.60 3.07 -12.91
N THR A 189 10.81 3.64 -13.81
CA THR A 189 11.34 4.39 -14.96
C THR A 189 11.96 5.71 -14.56
N LEU A 190 11.48 6.38 -13.49
CA LEU A 190 12.15 7.55 -12.92
C LEU A 190 13.52 7.19 -12.34
N TRP A 191 13.63 6.04 -11.64
CA TRP A 191 14.90 5.53 -11.15
C TRP A 191 15.85 5.20 -12.32
N LEU A 192 15.38 4.52 -13.38
CA LEU A 192 16.18 4.27 -14.59
C LEU A 192 16.67 5.58 -15.22
N LEU A 193 15.77 6.55 -15.41
CA LEU A 193 16.09 7.85 -15.99
C LEU A 193 17.19 8.58 -15.19
N ARG A 194 17.11 8.56 -13.86
CA ARG A 194 18.01 9.32 -12.99
C ARG A 194 19.33 8.61 -12.69
N GLN A 195 19.32 7.29 -12.51
CA GLN A 195 20.50 6.51 -12.12
C GLN A 195 21.21 5.87 -13.30
N PHE A 196 20.46 5.50 -14.34
CA PHE A 196 20.98 4.78 -15.52
C PHE A 196 20.52 5.44 -16.83
N PRO A 197 20.74 6.76 -17.03
CA PRO A 197 20.21 7.49 -18.17
C PRO A 197 20.65 6.90 -19.52
N ALA A 198 21.86 6.36 -19.61
CA ALA A 198 22.36 5.71 -20.81
C ALA A 198 21.61 4.40 -21.14
N ASP A 199 21.27 3.60 -20.12
CA ASP A 199 20.50 2.38 -20.31
C ASP A 199 19.03 2.70 -20.64
N TYR A 200 18.46 3.70 -19.97
CA TYR A 200 17.11 4.19 -20.25
C TYR A 200 16.99 4.76 -21.67
N ALA A 201 17.98 5.52 -22.12
CA ALA A 201 18.02 6.06 -23.48
C ALA A 201 18.02 4.94 -24.55
N LYS A 202 18.73 3.82 -24.31
CA LYS A 202 18.71 2.66 -25.22
C LYS A 202 17.36 1.96 -25.24
N LEU A 203 16.68 1.86 -24.10
CA LEU A 203 15.30 1.38 -24.05
C LEU A 203 14.42 2.27 -24.94
N CYS A 204 14.46 3.59 -24.74
CA CYS A 204 13.66 4.53 -25.51
C CYS A 204 14.00 4.60 -27.00
N GLN A 205 15.28 4.44 -27.36
CA GLN A 205 15.68 4.31 -28.76
C GLN A 205 15.02 3.11 -29.43
N LYS A 206 14.86 1.99 -28.70
CA LYS A 206 14.23 0.79 -29.23
C LYS A 206 12.71 0.92 -29.29
N THR A 207 12.09 1.52 -28.29
CA THR A 207 10.63 1.42 -28.05
C THR A 207 9.85 2.69 -28.33
N GLY A 208 10.53 3.79 -28.66
CA GLY A 208 9.92 5.08 -28.97
C GLY A 208 9.51 5.91 -27.75
N CYS A 209 9.89 5.54 -26.52
CA CYS A 209 9.66 6.42 -25.36
C CYS A 209 10.52 7.69 -25.39
N ASP A 210 10.16 8.68 -24.56
CA ASP A 210 10.98 9.88 -24.36
C ASP A 210 12.13 9.59 -23.37
N PRO A 211 13.41 9.64 -23.79
CA PRO A 211 14.54 9.34 -22.92
C PRO A 211 14.77 10.40 -21.83
N ARG A 212 13.99 11.50 -21.82
CA ARG A 212 14.10 12.61 -20.85
C ARG A 212 12.98 12.61 -19.81
N ARG A 213 12.02 11.69 -19.89
CA ARG A 213 10.85 11.65 -19.01
C ARG A 213 10.58 10.25 -18.52
N ALA A 214 10.22 10.12 -17.24
CA ALA A 214 9.69 8.87 -16.72
C ALA A 214 8.29 8.62 -17.30
N THR A 215 7.80 7.39 -17.15
CA THR A 215 6.51 6.98 -17.71
C THR A 215 5.80 5.99 -16.79
N SER A 216 4.48 6.07 -16.72
CA SER A 216 3.64 5.13 -15.99
C SER A 216 3.23 3.90 -16.81
N PHE A 217 3.47 3.87 -18.12
CA PHE A 217 3.22 2.68 -18.94
C PHE A 217 4.53 2.20 -19.56
N PHE A 218 4.95 0.99 -19.16
CA PHE A 218 6.28 0.49 -19.48
C PHE A 218 6.42 0.29 -20.99
N PRO A 219 7.46 0.85 -21.63
CA PRO A 219 7.55 0.85 -23.07
C PRO A 219 8.12 -0.49 -23.55
N ILE A 220 7.27 -1.40 -24.01
CA ILE A 220 7.66 -2.69 -24.62
C ILE A 220 7.85 -2.61 -26.14
N GLY A 221 7.43 -1.50 -26.76
CA GLY A 221 7.63 -1.21 -28.18
C GLY A 221 6.93 -2.21 -29.11
N ASN A 222 5.68 -2.59 -28.84
CA ASN A 222 4.89 -3.52 -29.68
C ASN A 222 5.64 -4.81 -30.05
N GLY A 223 6.41 -5.38 -29.12
CA GLY A 223 7.19 -6.61 -29.32
C GLY A 223 8.66 -6.40 -29.70
N GLN A 224 9.14 -5.16 -29.78
CA GLN A 224 10.57 -4.85 -30.02
C GLN A 224 11.47 -5.32 -28.88
N LEU A 225 10.99 -5.30 -27.64
CA LEU A 225 11.64 -5.99 -26.54
C LEU A 225 11.23 -7.47 -26.55
N GLN A 226 12.07 -8.29 -27.15
CA GLN A 226 11.94 -9.74 -27.00
C GLN A 226 12.02 -10.13 -25.52
N ASN A 227 11.40 -11.24 -25.12
CA ASN A 227 11.37 -11.76 -23.73
C ASN A 227 10.78 -10.82 -22.68
N PHE A 228 9.89 -9.92 -23.08
CA PHE A 228 9.05 -9.14 -22.17
C PHE A 228 7.61 -9.60 -22.29
N VAL A 229 6.93 -9.70 -21.15
CA VAL A 229 5.49 -9.98 -21.07
C VAL A 229 4.86 -8.95 -20.15
N ALA A 230 3.77 -8.35 -20.62
CA ALA A 230 3.02 -7.39 -19.82
C ALA A 230 1.87 -8.10 -19.11
N GLN A 231 1.65 -7.77 -17.84
CA GLN A 231 0.54 -8.27 -17.03
C GLN A 231 -0.14 -7.10 -16.32
N ASN A 232 -1.45 -7.23 -16.13
CA ASN A 232 -2.25 -6.17 -15.52
C ASN A 232 -2.13 -6.20 -13.99
N GLY A 233 -1.78 -5.07 -13.39
CA GLY A 233 -1.75 -4.89 -11.94
C GLY A 233 -0.66 -5.69 -11.22
N SER A 234 -0.45 -5.33 -9.96
CA SER A 234 0.56 -5.96 -9.09
C SER A 234 0.32 -7.45 -8.87
N GLN A 235 -0.94 -7.88 -8.77
CA GLN A 235 -1.30 -9.30 -8.66
C GLN A 235 -0.94 -10.07 -9.94
N GLY A 236 -1.23 -9.51 -11.12
CA GLY A 236 -0.99 -10.17 -12.40
C GLY A 236 0.50 -10.43 -12.65
N VAL A 237 1.35 -9.42 -12.44
CA VAL A 237 2.81 -9.57 -12.60
C VAL A 237 3.38 -10.59 -11.60
N THR A 238 2.89 -10.58 -10.36
CA THR A 238 3.32 -11.50 -9.29
C THR A 238 2.93 -12.93 -9.62
N THR A 239 1.66 -13.18 -9.92
CA THR A 239 1.15 -14.52 -10.27
C THR A 239 1.84 -15.08 -11.51
N TYR A 240 2.04 -14.27 -12.55
CA TYR A 240 2.75 -14.73 -13.74
C TYR A 240 4.19 -15.13 -13.40
N THR A 241 4.88 -14.32 -12.60
CA THR A 241 6.28 -14.59 -12.20
C THR A 241 6.37 -15.88 -11.38
N ALA A 242 5.49 -16.07 -10.39
CA ALA A 242 5.46 -17.27 -9.56
C ALA A 242 5.28 -18.57 -10.37
N ASN A 243 4.48 -18.52 -11.43
CA ASN A 243 4.10 -19.69 -12.22
C ASN A 243 5.01 -19.99 -13.41
N ASN A 244 5.86 -19.05 -13.82
CA ASN A 244 6.71 -19.20 -15.00
C ASN A 244 8.19 -19.14 -14.63
N GLN A 245 8.96 -20.16 -15.00
CA GLN A 245 10.39 -20.21 -14.71
C GLN A 245 11.18 -19.16 -15.48
N TYR A 246 12.33 -18.81 -14.92
CA TYR A 246 13.29 -17.85 -15.43
C TYR A 246 12.72 -16.42 -15.55
N THR A 247 11.65 -16.13 -14.82
CA THR A 247 11.01 -14.82 -14.83
C THR A 247 11.56 -13.90 -13.75
N ILE A 248 11.46 -12.60 -14.00
CA ILE A 248 11.70 -11.52 -13.02
C ILE A 248 10.73 -10.37 -13.28
N ASN A 249 10.16 -9.79 -12.22
CA ASN A 249 9.31 -8.61 -12.29
C ASN A 249 9.85 -7.46 -11.44
N TYR A 250 9.21 -6.30 -11.54
CA TYR A 250 9.24 -5.28 -10.51
C TYR A 250 7.81 -5.05 -10.02
N ASP A 251 7.60 -5.06 -8.71
CA ASP A 251 6.36 -4.55 -8.09
C ASP A 251 6.56 -4.37 -6.58
N GLU A 252 5.54 -3.97 -5.85
CA GLU A 252 5.60 -3.79 -4.40
C GLU A 252 5.90 -5.09 -3.65
N TYR A 253 6.77 -5.02 -2.65
CA TYR A 253 7.29 -6.17 -1.92
C TYR A 253 6.24 -7.03 -1.22
N SER A 254 5.15 -6.45 -0.71
CA SER A 254 4.09 -7.19 -0.05
C SER A 254 3.49 -8.28 -0.94
N TYR A 255 3.52 -8.12 -2.26
CA TYR A 255 3.03 -9.15 -3.18
C TYR A 255 3.93 -10.39 -3.17
N ALA A 256 5.25 -10.22 -3.22
CA ALA A 256 6.19 -11.34 -3.12
C ALA A 256 6.16 -11.96 -1.71
N LYS A 257 6.14 -11.13 -0.67
CA LYS A 257 6.09 -11.56 0.73
C LYS A 257 4.80 -12.30 1.07
N GLY A 258 3.66 -11.83 0.57
CA GLY A 258 2.34 -12.39 0.84
C GLY A 258 2.13 -13.82 0.32
N ILE A 259 2.93 -14.25 -0.66
CA ILE A 259 2.94 -15.63 -1.18
C ILE A 259 4.23 -16.39 -0.85
N ASP A 260 5.05 -15.88 0.08
CA ASP A 260 6.34 -16.46 0.48
C ASP A 260 7.25 -16.80 -0.73
N PHE A 261 7.38 -15.83 -1.64
CA PHE A 261 8.19 -15.98 -2.85
C PHE A 261 9.43 -15.08 -2.80
N PRO A 262 10.59 -15.58 -3.28
CA PRO A 262 11.82 -14.81 -3.20
C PRO A 262 11.79 -13.54 -4.06
N ALA A 263 12.37 -12.48 -3.50
CA ALA A 263 12.75 -11.27 -4.20
C ALA A 263 14.26 -11.08 -4.11
N ALA A 264 14.87 -10.47 -5.14
CA ALA A 264 16.31 -10.27 -5.16
C ALA A 264 16.74 -9.25 -4.11
N GLN A 265 17.85 -9.53 -3.42
CA GLN A 265 18.52 -8.54 -2.59
C GLN A 265 19.23 -7.54 -3.51
N VAL A 266 19.00 -6.25 -3.31
CA VAL A 266 19.53 -5.20 -4.18
C VAL A 266 20.76 -4.58 -3.56
N LYS A 267 21.85 -4.48 -4.33
CA LYS A 267 23.06 -3.79 -3.91
C LYS A 267 22.80 -2.28 -3.80
N ASN A 268 22.83 -1.73 -2.59
CA ASN A 268 22.74 -0.30 -2.36
C ASN A 268 24.07 0.42 -2.67
N ALA A 269 24.08 1.76 -2.60
CA ALA A 269 25.24 2.57 -2.93
C ALA A 269 26.43 2.38 -1.96
N ALA A 270 26.18 1.79 -0.78
CA ALA A 270 27.21 1.41 0.18
C ALA A 270 27.84 0.03 -0.12
N GLY A 271 27.32 -0.70 -1.11
CA GLY A 271 27.80 -2.02 -1.51
C GLY A 271 27.15 -3.20 -0.77
N PHE A 272 26.14 -2.95 0.06
CA PHE A 272 25.40 -3.97 0.81
C PHE A 272 24.13 -4.42 0.07
N TYR A 273 23.73 -5.67 0.26
CA TYR A 273 22.55 -6.24 -0.38
C TYR A 273 21.36 -6.24 0.57
N THR A 274 20.31 -5.51 0.23
CA THR A 274 19.14 -5.34 1.10
C THR A 274 17.85 -5.81 0.43
N LEU A 275 16.94 -6.37 1.22
CA LEU A 275 15.53 -6.50 0.85
C LEU A 275 14.78 -5.23 1.25
N PRO A 276 13.63 -4.93 0.63
CA PRO A 276 12.78 -3.80 0.99
C PRO A 276 11.99 -4.06 2.28
N THR A 277 12.69 -4.33 3.38
CA THR A 277 12.08 -4.47 4.71
C THR A 277 11.58 -3.12 5.23
N GLU A 278 10.69 -3.13 6.21
CA GLU A 278 10.20 -1.93 6.89
C GLU A 278 11.34 -1.01 7.36
N HIS A 279 12.42 -1.59 7.89
CA HIS A 279 13.61 -0.86 8.33
C HIS A 279 14.39 -0.28 7.16
N ALA A 280 14.69 -1.08 6.13
CA ALA A 280 15.51 -0.64 5.00
C ALA A 280 14.81 0.48 4.21
N VAL A 281 13.49 0.38 4.07
CA VAL A 281 12.64 1.42 3.47
C VAL A 281 12.61 2.68 4.34
N ALA A 282 12.42 2.55 5.66
CA ALA A 282 12.43 3.70 6.57
C ALA A 282 13.79 4.43 6.56
N VAL A 283 14.90 3.69 6.57
CA VAL A 283 16.26 4.25 6.47
C VAL A 283 16.43 5.00 5.15
N ALA A 284 16.05 4.38 4.03
CA ALA A 284 16.18 5.00 2.71
C ALA A 284 15.38 6.30 2.59
N LEU A 285 14.13 6.30 3.08
CA LEU A 285 13.23 7.44 2.98
C LEU A 285 13.57 8.61 3.92
N THR A 286 14.55 8.47 4.82
CA THR A 286 15.14 9.64 5.52
C THR A 286 15.76 10.65 4.56
N GLN A 287 16.14 10.20 3.35
CA GLN A 287 16.69 11.06 2.29
C GLN A 287 15.64 11.60 1.32
N ALA A 288 14.37 11.21 1.46
CA ALA A 288 13.31 11.74 0.61
C ALA A 288 13.11 13.24 0.90
N LYS A 289 13.18 14.06 -0.14
CA LYS A 289 12.87 15.49 -0.02
C LYS A 289 11.36 15.67 -0.20
N ILE A 290 10.68 16.02 0.87
CA ILE A 290 9.23 16.28 0.85
C ILE A 290 8.97 17.71 0.42
N ASN A 291 8.00 17.91 -0.49
CA ASN A 291 7.57 19.24 -0.87
C ASN A 291 6.70 19.86 0.24
N LEU A 292 7.22 20.92 0.86
CA LEU A 292 6.58 21.59 1.99
C LEU A 292 5.97 22.94 1.61
N ASP A 293 6.01 23.32 0.33
CA ASP A 293 5.31 24.51 -0.13
C ASP A 293 3.80 24.25 -0.13
N SER A 294 3.10 24.79 0.87
CA SER A 294 1.65 24.63 1.02
C SER A 294 0.84 25.24 -0.12
N LYS A 295 1.46 26.04 -1.00
CA LYS A 295 0.82 26.60 -2.20
C LYS A 295 1.04 25.72 -3.44
N SER A 296 1.94 24.75 -3.37
CA SER A 296 2.22 23.82 -4.46
C SER A 296 1.07 22.82 -4.65
N ALA A 297 0.71 22.56 -5.92
CA ALA A 297 -0.19 21.47 -6.28
C ALA A 297 0.38 20.07 -5.93
N ASN A 298 1.68 20.00 -5.67
CA ASN A 298 2.41 18.81 -5.23
C ASN A 298 2.79 18.88 -3.74
N TYR A 299 2.07 19.64 -2.90
CA TYR A 299 2.32 19.64 -1.46
C TYR A 299 2.33 18.20 -0.90
N LEU A 300 3.33 17.89 -0.05
CA LEU A 300 3.69 16.57 0.48
C LEU A 300 4.24 15.54 -0.52
N SER A 301 4.37 15.86 -1.81
CA SER A 301 5.01 14.94 -2.75
C SER A 301 6.49 14.73 -2.43
N GLN A 302 6.99 13.53 -2.71
CA GLN A 302 8.39 13.15 -2.56
C GLN A 302 9.24 13.49 -3.79
N ASP A 303 10.49 13.86 -3.55
CA ASP A 303 11.60 13.68 -4.50
C ASP A 303 12.58 12.64 -3.94
N LEU A 304 12.79 11.58 -4.73
CA LEU A 304 13.58 10.41 -4.37
C LEU A 304 15.02 10.45 -4.88
N SER A 305 15.48 11.55 -5.50
CA SER A 305 16.82 11.62 -6.12
C SER A 305 17.95 11.25 -5.16
N LYS A 306 17.84 11.64 -3.88
CA LYS A 306 18.83 11.31 -2.83
C LYS A 306 18.63 9.93 -2.21
N VAL A 307 17.47 9.31 -2.40
CA VAL A 307 17.14 7.97 -1.88
C VAL A 307 17.89 6.91 -2.67
N TYR A 308 17.92 7.03 -4.00
CA TYR A 308 18.52 6.02 -4.90
C TYR A 308 20.01 5.76 -4.64
N GLY A 309 20.74 6.81 -4.30
CA GLY A 309 22.19 6.78 -4.05
C GLY A 309 22.57 6.82 -2.57
N TYR A 310 21.63 6.56 -1.65
CA TYR A 310 21.92 6.70 -0.22
C TYR A 310 22.96 5.67 0.24
N GLN A 311 23.98 6.13 0.96
CA GLN A 311 25.14 5.35 1.37
C GLN A 311 25.00 4.72 2.76
N ASP A 312 23.83 4.80 3.41
CA ASP A 312 23.59 4.01 4.61
C ASP A 312 23.52 2.52 4.21
N PRO A 313 24.35 1.64 4.80
CA PRO A 313 24.44 0.22 4.44
C PRO A 313 23.13 -0.54 4.65
N ARG A 314 22.19 0.00 5.44
CA ARG A 314 20.89 -0.61 5.73
C ARG A 314 19.82 -0.21 4.71
N SER A 315 20.08 0.77 3.85
CA SER A 315 19.08 1.35 2.95
C SER A 315 18.67 0.42 1.81
N TYR A 316 17.42 0.54 1.37
CA TYR A 316 16.93 -0.05 0.12
C TYR A 316 16.76 1.05 -0.96
N PRO A 317 17.41 0.96 -2.14
CA PRO A 317 17.43 2.07 -3.10
C PRO A 317 16.07 2.45 -3.70
N MET A 318 15.15 1.49 -3.83
CA MET A 318 13.87 1.67 -4.52
C MET A 318 12.70 1.84 -3.56
N SER A 319 12.87 2.74 -2.59
CA SER A 319 11.87 3.07 -1.58
C SER A 319 11.07 4.31 -1.95
N ALA A 320 9.77 4.29 -1.66
CA ALA A 320 8.84 5.37 -1.99
C ALA A 320 7.60 5.38 -1.08
N TYR A 321 6.90 6.51 -1.08
CA TYR A 321 5.57 6.69 -0.52
C TYR A 321 4.48 6.55 -1.59
N SER A 322 3.30 6.09 -1.17
CA SER A 322 2.04 6.18 -1.92
C SER A 322 1.08 7.18 -1.25
N TYR A 323 0.24 7.82 -2.05
CA TYR A 323 -0.62 8.92 -1.63
C TYR A 323 -2.09 8.61 -1.81
N MET A 324 -2.90 8.85 -0.79
CA MET A 324 -4.34 9.05 -0.96
C MET A 324 -4.58 10.47 -1.47
N ILE A 325 -5.41 10.61 -2.49
CA ILE A 325 -5.81 11.89 -3.08
C ILE A 325 -7.28 12.11 -2.74
N VAL A 326 -7.57 13.21 -2.06
CA VAL A 326 -8.90 13.53 -1.53
C VAL A 326 -9.33 14.94 -1.96
N PRO A 327 -10.63 15.21 -2.13
CA PRO A 327 -11.10 16.54 -2.41
C PRO A 327 -11.08 17.40 -1.13
N THR A 328 -10.89 18.71 -1.29
CA THR A 328 -10.93 19.70 -0.18
C THR A 328 -12.13 20.65 -0.28
N GLN A 329 -13.09 20.27 -1.12
CA GLN A 329 -14.38 20.89 -1.35
C GLN A 329 -15.37 19.80 -1.76
N THR A 330 -16.67 20.02 -1.60
CA THR A 330 -17.67 19.06 -2.08
C THR A 330 -17.61 18.95 -3.60
N THR A 331 -17.90 17.77 -4.12
CA THR A 331 -17.96 17.47 -5.56
C THR A 331 -19.25 16.70 -5.87
N GLU A 332 -19.53 16.45 -7.16
CA GLU A 332 -20.62 15.55 -7.55
C GLU A 332 -20.45 14.15 -6.96
N ALA A 333 -19.20 13.71 -6.77
CA ALA A 333 -18.89 12.43 -6.16
C ALA A 333 -18.95 12.46 -4.62
N LEU A 334 -18.58 13.58 -3.98
CA LEU A 334 -18.39 13.68 -2.54
C LEU A 334 -19.25 14.78 -1.90
N ASN A 335 -20.23 14.36 -1.10
CA ASN A 335 -20.92 15.22 -0.13
C ASN A 335 -20.30 15.16 1.28
N THR A 336 -20.79 15.97 2.22
CA THR A 336 -20.23 16.05 3.59
C THR A 336 -20.37 14.74 4.38
N ALA A 337 -21.43 13.96 4.19
CA ALA A 337 -21.58 12.68 4.86
C ALA A 337 -20.56 11.64 4.34
N GLN A 338 -20.27 11.64 3.03
CA GLN A 338 -19.19 10.82 2.47
C GLN A 338 -17.82 11.32 2.92
N GLY A 339 -17.66 12.65 3.08
CA GLY A 339 -16.45 13.23 3.62
C GLY A 339 -16.18 12.90 5.08
N ALA A 340 -17.22 12.69 5.90
CA ALA A 340 -17.10 12.10 7.23
C ALA A 340 -16.49 10.70 7.16
N THR A 341 -17.03 9.82 6.32
CA THR A 341 -16.49 8.47 6.11
C THR A 341 -15.05 8.50 5.57
N LEU A 342 -14.77 9.34 4.58
CA LEU A 342 -13.44 9.46 3.98
C LEU A 342 -12.42 10.00 4.98
N GLY A 343 -12.81 10.97 5.80
CA GLY A 343 -11.98 11.49 6.90
C GLY A 343 -11.65 10.41 7.92
N PHE A 344 -12.65 9.63 8.34
CA PHE A 344 -12.46 8.49 9.23
C PHE A 344 -11.51 7.44 8.61
N PHE A 345 -11.73 7.05 7.36
CA PHE A 345 -10.92 6.05 6.67
C PHE A 345 -9.47 6.51 6.47
N ALA A 346 -9.25 7.77 6.08
CA ALA A 346 -7.93 8.34 5.94
C ALA A 346 -7.20 8.40 7.30
N ASN A 347 -7.90 8.78 8.37
CA ASN A 347 -7.29 8.81 9.71
C ASN A 347 -7.00 7.39 10.24
N TYR A 348 -7.87 6.42 9.92
CA TYR A 348 -7.63 5.01 10.21
C TYR A 348 -6.34 4.54 9.53
N ALA A 349 -6.18 4.81 8.23
CA ALA A 349 -5.00 4.43 7.46
C ALA A 349 -3.71 4.98 8.07
N LEU A 350 -3.71 6.22 8.59
CA LEU A 350 -2.54 6.87 9.21
C LEU A 350 -2.19 6.36 10.62
N CYS A 351 -3.16 5.76 11.32
CA CYS A 351 -3.00 5.31 12.70
C CYS A 351 -3.10 3.79 12.79
N GLU A 352 -4.28 3.24 13.07
CA GLU A 352 -4.48 1.80 13.25
C GLU A 352 -4.00 0.98 12.05
N GLY A 353 -4.23 1.50 10.85
CA GLY A 353 -3.82 0.89 9.59
C GLY A 353 -2.32 0.76 9.44
N GLN A 354 -1.49 1.49 10.20
CA GLN A 354 -0.03 1.40 10.10
C GLN A 354 0.53 0.19 10.85
N ARG A 355 -0.22 -0.39 11.79
CA ARG A 355 0.25 -1.47 12.67
C ARG A 355 0.74 -2.72 11.93
N PRO A 356 0.01 -3.27 10.94
CA PRO A 356 0.45 -4.46 10.25
C PRO A 356 1.40 -4.18 9.07
N MET A 357 1.75 -2.92 8.77
CA MET A 357 2.47 -2.57 7.52
C MET A 357 3.79 -3.31 7.37
N GLY A 358 4.60 -3.37 8.43
CA GLY A 358 5.84 -4.15 8.43
C GLY A 358 5.62 -5.64 8.13
N GLN A 359 4.60 -6.23 8.75
CA GLN A 359 4.22 -7.63 8.54
C GLN A 359 3.77 -7.88 7.10
N LEU A 360 3.00 -6.98 6.51
CA LEU A 360 2.55 -7.08 5.12
C LEU A 360 3.70 -6.90 4.11
N GLY A 361 4.79 -6.20 4.47
CA GLY A 361 5.91 -5.94 3.56
C GLY A 361 6.10 -4.47 3.20
N TYR A 362 5.31 -3.59 3.80
CA TYR A 362 5.44 -2.14 3.74
C TYR A 362 6.30 -1.61 4.91
N SER A 363 6.51 -0.30 4.94
CA SER A 363 7.09 0.41 6.08
C SER A 363 6.06 1.38 6.68
N PRO A 364 5.87 1.39 8.00
CA PRO A 364 5.05 2.40 8.66
C PRO A 364 5.52 3.83 8.38
N LEU A 365 4.59 4.75 8.17
CA LEU A 365 4.91 6.16 7.95
C LEU A 365 5.55 6.80 9.18
N PRO A 366 6.56 7.68 9.01
CA PRO A 366 7.16 8.41 10.11
C PRO A 366 6.21 9.49 10.65
N MET A 367 6.35 9.78 11.95
CA MET A 367 5.46 10.68 12.72
C MET A 367 5.21 12.03 12.04
N ASN A 368 6.27 12.68 11.54
CA ASN A 368 6.19 13.96 10.85
C ASN A 368 5.25 13.94 9.62
N LEU A 369 5.28 12.86 8.82
CA LEU A 369 4.41 12.74 7.66
C LEU A 369 2.97 12.41 8.04
N VAL A 370 2.77 11.60 9.09
CA VAL A 370 1.43 11.35 9.63
C VAL A 370 0.77 12.65 10.10
N LEU A 371 1.49 13.49 10.84
CA LEU A 371 0.97 14.77 11.31
C LEU A 371 0.63 15.71 10.15
N ALA A 372 1.47 15.75 9.11
CA ALA A 372 1.22 16.57 7.92
C ALA A 372 0.05 16.07 7.06
N ALA A 373 -0.12 14.73 6.98
CA ALA A 373 -1.26 14.11 6.33
C ALA A 373 -2.56 14.38 7.13
N MET A 374 -2.53 14.32 8.46
CA MET A 374 -3.68 14.71 9.30
C MET A 374 -4.12 16.17 9.07
N ASP A 375 -3.18 17.08 8.77
CA ASP A 375 -3.51 18.46 8.40
C ASP A 375 -4.23 18.56 7.03
N GLN A 376 -4.08 17.56 6.16
CA GLN A 376 -4.86 17.46 4.92
C GLN A 376 -6.22 16.82 5.15
N ILE A 377 -6.33 15.84 6.06
CA ILE A 377 -7.62 15.21 6.41
C ILE A 377 -8.61 16.27 6.87
N GLN A 378 -8.18 17.20 7.72
CA GLN A 378 -9.02 18.29 8.23
C GLN A 378 -9.62 19.20 7.15
N LYS A 379 -9.07 19.17 5.92
CA LYS A 379 -9.58 19.94 4.78
C LYS A 379 -10.68 19.21 4.01
N ILE A 380 -10.92 17.93 4.29
CA ILE A 380 -11.99 17.17 3.64
C ILE A 380 -13.34 17.74 4.14
N PRO A 381 -14.29 18.04 3.23
CA PRO A 381 -15.58 18.58 3.64
C PRO A 381 -16.36 17.58 4.49
N GLY A 382 -16.86 18.00 5.65
CA GLY A 382 -17.75 17.17 6.47
C GLY A 382 -17.05 16.14 7.36
N VAL A 383 -15.72 16.21 7.54
CA VAL A 383 -15.02 15.39 8.55
C VAL A 383 -15.72 15.54 9.89
N ASP A 384 -16.06 14.40 10.51
CA ASP A 384 -16.81 14.41 11.76
C ASP A 384 -15.97 14.88 12.95
N LYS A 385 -16.67 15.34 13.98
CA LYS A 385 -16.07 15.84 15.21
C LYS A 385 -15.18 14.79 15.89
N SER A 386 -15.56 13.51 15.85
CA SER A 386 -14.81 12.42 16.49
C SER A 386 -13.42 12.26 15.86
N THR A 387 -13.34 12.32 14.54
CA THR A 387 -12.11 12.25 13.76
C THR A 387 -11.24 13.48 14.01
N LEU A 388 -11.83 14.69 14.01
CA LEU A 388 -11.12 15.93 14.35
C LEU A 388 -10.57 15.89 15.79
N ASP A 389 -11.36 15.44 16.75
CA ASP A 389 -10.95 15.34 18.15
C ASP A 389 -9.79 14.34 18.31
N LYS A 390 -9.80 13.19 17.60
CA LYS A 390 -8.67 12.22 17.58
C LYS A 390 -7.40 12.81 16.96
N ILE A 391 -7.51 13.56 15.86
CA ILE A 391 -6.38 14.25 15.25
C ILE A 391 -5.78 15.26 16.24
N ASN A 392 -6.64 16.07 16.87
CA ASN A 392 -6.20 17.07 17.85
C ASN A 392 -5.55 16.44 19.09
N GLN A 393 -6.11 15.34 19.60
CA GLN A 393 -5.52 14.57 20.70
C GLN A 393 -4.15 13.98 20.32
N THR A 394 -4.01 13.47 19.10
CA THR A 394 -2.70 12.99 18.59
C THR A 394 -1.68 14.13 18.56
N ARG A 395 -2.05 15.31 18.05
CA ARG A 395 -1.15 16.48 18.03
C ARG A 395 -0.79 16.95 19.44
N ALA A 396 -1.75 16.97 20.36
CA ALA A 396 -1.54 17.39 21.74
C ALA A 396 -0.62 16.43 22.50
N SER A 397 -0.80 15.11 22.33
CA SER A 397 0.06 14.09 22.94
C SER A 397 1.50 14.18 22.43
N VAL A 398 1.71 14.36 21.12
CA VAL A 398 3.06 14.58 20.57
C VAL A 398 3.72 15.85 21.15
N LYS A 399 2.98 16.95 21.29
CA LYS A 399 3.52 18.20 21.87
C LYS A 399 3.87 18.08 23.35
N SER A 400 3.08 17.31 24.10
CA SER A 400 3.25 17.16 25.56
C SER A 400 4.17 16.00 25.95
N GLY A 401 4.58 15.15 25.00
CA GLY A 401 5.30 13.91 25.28
C GLY A 401 4.44 12.83 25.95
N GLY A 402 3.11 12.96 25.89
CA GLY A 402 2.17 11.99 26.44
C GLY A 402 1.95 10.77 25.52
N THR A 403 1.23 9.76 26.01
CA THR A 403 0.87 8.57 25.23
C THR A 403 0.09 8.97 23.97
N PRO A 404 0.58 8.66 22.76
CA PRO A 404 -0.07 9.11 21.55
C PRO A 404 -1.38 8.37 21.28
N ALA A 405 -2.40 9.13 20.88
CA ALA A 405 -3.73 8.62 20.52
C ALA A 405 -3.74 7.86 19.17
N CYS A 406 -2.67 8.00 18.38
CA CYS A 406 -2.50 7.35 17.09
C CYS A 406 -1.65 6.10 17.24
N ASN A 407 -2.23 4.92 17.00
CA ASN A 407 -1.53 3.64 17.11
C ASN A 407 -0.66 3.30 15.89
N ASN A 408 0.16 4.24 15.43
CA ASN A 408 1.17 3.99 14.42
C ASN A 408 2.46 3.47 15.10
N PRO A 409 3.15 2.44 14.56
CA PRO A 409 4.41 1.94 15.09
C PRO A 409 5.54 2.97 15.29
N THR A 410 5.47 4.15 14.66
CA THR A 410 6.42 5.27 14.78
C THR A 410 5.97 6.34 15.79
N PHE A 411 4.97 6.02 16.62
CA PHE A 411 4.49 6.85 17.73
C PHE A 411 4.78 6.17 19.08
N LYS A 412 5.94 5.53 19.24
CA LYS A 412 6.32 4.87 20.50
C LYS A 412 7.15 5.81 21.39
N PRO A 413 7.31 5.50 22.69
CA PRO A 413 8.23 6.26 23.54
C PRO A 413 9.62 6.37 22.90
N GLY A 414 10.12 7.60 22.78
CA GLY A 414 11.39 7.91 22.11
C GLY A 414 11.27 8.27 20.63
N ASP A 415 10.10 8.11 20.00
CA ASP A 415 9.83 8.72 18.70
C ASP A 415 9.48 10.21 18.84
N SER A 416 9.77 10.98 17.80
CA SER A 416 9.33 12.37 17.66
C SER A 416 9.24 12.74 16.17
N PRO A 417 8.73 13.92 15.81
CA PRO A 417 8.76 14.36 14.41
C PRO A 417 10.17 14.43 13.80
N ALA A 418 11.20 14.62 14.63
CA ALA A 418 12.59 14.58 14.20
C ALA A 418 13.18 13.17 14.27
N MET A 419 12.78 12.36 15.26
CA MET A 419 13.41 11.07 15.57
C MET A 419 12.50 9.88 15.27
N ASN A 420 12.96 8.96 14.42
CA ASN A 420 12.25 7.71 14.12
C ASN A 420 13.03 6.50 14.67
N GLN A 421 12.50 5.85 15.70
CA GLN A 421 13.08 4.67 16.33
C GLN A 421 13.20 3.49 15.36
N LEU A 422 12.29 3.37 14.38
CA LEU A 422 12.38 2.34 13.33
C LEU A 422 13.66 2.47 12.50
N VAL A 423 14.15 3.71 12.30
CA VAL A 423 15.44 3.98 11.62
C VAL A 423 16.61 3.70 12.54
N ARG A 424 16.51 4.09 13.83
CA ARG A 424 17.59 3.89 14.81
C ARG A 424 17.82 2.40 15.12
N SER A 425 16.75 1.62 15.19
CA SER A 425 16.80 0.18 15.46
C SER A 425 16.99 -0.67 14.19
N ALA A 426 17.17 -0.05 13.02
CA ALA A 426 17.35 -0.78 11.78
C ALA A 426 18.61 -1.65 11.85
N PRO A 427 18.50 -2.98 11.62
CA PRO A 427 19.62 -3.89 11.76
C PRO A 427 20.65 -3.65 10.66
N PHE A 428 21.93 -3.76 11.01
CA PHE A 428 23.02 -3.80 10.04
C PHE A 428 23.20 -5.21 9.50
N ASP A 429 23.59 -5.31 8.23
CA ASP A 429 24.08 -6.57 7.67
C ASP A 429 25.31 -7.06 8.47
N PRO A 430 25.44 -8.36 8.77
CA PRO A 430 26.59 -8.90 9.49
C PRO A 430 27.96 -8.55 8.87
N ALA A 431 28.03 -8.28 7.58
CA ALA A 431 29.24 -7.83 6.90
C ALA A 431 29.63 -6.37 7.24
N CYS A 432 28.73 -5.56 7.80
CA CYS A 432 29.01 -4.20 8.25
C CYS A 432 29.62 -4.26 9.66
N ASN A 433 30.96 -4.27 9.73
CA ASN A 433 31.70 -4.28 10.99
C ASN A 433 31.52 -2.99 11.81
N ALA A 434 32.09 -2.94 13.02
CA ALA A 434 31.95 -1.77 13.91
C ALA A 434 32.40 -0.44 13.26
N ALA A 435 33.43 -0.46 12.42
CA ALA A 435 33.89 0.73 11.70
C ALA A 435 32.87 1.20 10.65
N CYS A 436 32.26 0.25 9.92
CA CYS A 436 31.14 0.53 9.01
C CYS A 436 29.94 1.10 9.77
N GLN A 437 29.58 0.52 10.92
CA GLN A 437 28.44 0.93 11.72
C GLN A 437 28.62 2.32 12.37
N ALA A 438 29.84 2.68 12.79
CA ALA A 438 30.11 3.91 13.53
C ALA A 438 29.67 5.20 12.80
N ALA A 439 29.64 5.21 11.46
CA ALA A 439 29.16 6.36 10.69
C ALA A 439 27.63 6.53 10.73
N TRP A 440 26.90 5.50 11.18
CA TRP A 440 25.44 5.38 11.12
C TRP A 440 24.81 5.09 12.49
N THR A 441 25.62 5.06 13.54
CA THR A 441 25.19 4.89 14.93
C THR A 441 25.49 6.18 15.72
N GLY A 442 24.46 6.96 16.04
CA GLY A 442 24.60 8.21 16.82
C GLY A 442 23.41 9.16 16.69
N ALA A 443 23.38 10.22 17.52
CA ALA A 443 22.32 11.26 17.52
C ALA A 443 22.44 12.27 16.36
N THR A 444 23.44 12.11 15.49
CA THR A 444 23.76 13.04 14.38
C THR A 444 23.47 12.46 13.00
N VAL A 445 23.00 11.21 12.91
CA VAL A 445 22.60 10.59 11.63
C VAL A 445 21.35 11.30 11.17
N ALA A 446 21.41 12.01 10.04
CA ALA A 446 20.38 12.91 9.52
C ALA A 446 18.96 12.42 9.85
N GLU A 447 18.45 12.93 10.97
CA GLU A 447 17.17 12.54 11.51
C GLU A 447 16.11 13.21 10.65
N ASN A 448 15.08 12.45 10.25
CA ASN A 448 14.02 12.80 9.31
C ASN A 448 13.80 14.32 9.23
N GLN A 449 14.31 14.96 8.19
CA GLN A 449 14.05 16.37 7.93
C GLN A 449 12.61 16.48 7.41
N GLY A 450 11.67 16.38 8.35
CA GLY A 450 10.25 16.54 8.12
C GLY A 450 9.81 17.99 7.97
N PRO A 451 8.50 18.21 7.79
CA PRO A 451 7.88 19.54 7.77
C PRO A 451 8.13 20.27 9.09
N GLY A 452 9.17 21.09 9.18
CA GLY A 452 9.44 21.90 10.37
C GLY A 452 10.90 22.26 10.63
N SER A 453 11.87 21.63 9.98
CA SER A 453 13.28 21.96 10.17
C SER A 453 13.76 22.97 9.11
N THR A 454 13.81 24.25 9.48
CA THR A 454 14.59 25.28 8.77
C THR A 454 16.03 25.24 9.28
N GLY A 455 16.73 24.14 9.03
CA GLY A 455 18.13 23.97 9.41
C GLY A 455 19.05 24.03 8.20
N SER A 456 19.60 25.21 7.91
CA SER A 456 20.77 25.36 7.03
C SER A 456 21.98 24.68 7.68
N ASN A 457 22.17 23.37 7.43
CA ASN A 457 23.44 22.72 7.75
C ASN A 457 24.14 22.30 6.45
N THR A 458 25.07 23.16 6.03
CA THR A 458 26.20 22.81 5.19
C THR A 458 27.13 21.86 5.96
N GLY A 459 26.69 20.61 6.14
CA GLY A 459 27.51 19.54 6.67
C GLY A 459 28.42 19.00 5.57
N LYS A 460 29.67 19.47 5.52
CA LYS A 460 30.75 18.81 4.77
C LYS A 460 30.96 17.40 5.36
N SER A 461 30.39 16.37 4.73
CA SER A 461 30.86 14.98 4.88
C SER A 461 31.53 14.54 3.57
N GLY A 462 32.65 15.18 3.27
CA GLY A 462 33.61 14.67 2.31
C GLY A 462 34.41 13.54 2.96
N ALA A 463 33.84 12.34 3.06
CA ALA A 463 34.61 11.13 3.26
C ALA A 463 35.08 10.64 1.88
N LYS A 464 36.27 11.09 1.45
CA LYS A 464 37.00 10.49 0.33
C LYS A 464 37.30 9.03 0.69
N LEU A 465 36.51 8.10 0.18
CA LEU A 465 36.97 6.73 -0.02
C LEU A 465 37.77 6.72 -1.33
N ALA A 466 39.09 6.59 -1.17
CA ALA A 466 40.03 6.50 -2.28
C ALA A 466 39.69 5.30 -3.16
N ALA A 467 39.27 5.58 -4.40
CA ALA A 467 39.26 4.59 -5.46
C ALA A 467 40.73 4.23 -5.77
N ALA A 468 41.13 3.01 -5.46
CA ALA A 468 42.37 2.44 -5.97
C ALA A 468 42.22 2.25 -7.48
N GLY A 469 42.85 3.15 -8.24
CA GLY A 469 42.94 3.05 -9.69
C GLY A 469 43.93 1.95 -10.09
N ALA A 470 43.46 1.02 -10.91
CA ALA A 470 44.33 0.19 -11.73
C ALA A 470 44.30 0.75 -13.16
N GLN A 471 45.40 1.39 -13.54
CA GLN A 471 45.71 1.80 -14.91
C GLN A 471 46.00 0.56 -15.76
N ALA A 472 45.38 0.48 -16.94
CA ALA A 472 45.88 -0.33 -18.04
C ALA A 472 45.78 0.48 -19.33
N ALA A 473 46.93 0.57 -20.00
CA ALA A 473 47.26 1.48 -21.08
C ALA A 473 46.46 1.20 -22.37
N GLY A 474 46.18 2.27 -23.10
CA GLY A 474 45.67 2.21 -24.46
C GLY A 474 46.79 2.06 -25.49
N ALA A 475 46.47 1.34 -26.57
CA ALA A 475 47.10 1.47 -27.87
C ALA A 475 46.00 1.27 -28.93
N GLY A 476 45.76 2.30 -29.76
CA GLY A 476 45.17 2.12 -31.10
C GLY A 476 46.30 1.85 -32.13
N PRO A 477 46.07 1.98 -33.46
CA PRO A 477 44.88 2.50 -34.16
C PRO A 477 44.51 1.73 -35.47
N ALA A 478 43.60 2.34 -36.26
CA ALA A 478 43.29 2.21 -37.73
C ALA A 478 41.83 1.78 -38.00
N ALA A 479 40.94 2.58 -38.62
CA ALA A 479 40.87 3.27 -39.93
C ALA A 479 40.25 2.43 -41.07
N GLY A 480 39.25 3.00 -41.77
CA GLY A 480 38.62 2.50 -43.02
C GLY A 480 37.08 2.38 -42.90
N ALA A 481 36.23 3.34 -43.30
CA ALA A 481 35.88 3.83 -44.64
C ALA A 481 35.25 2.77 -45.56
N GLY A 482 33.98 2.98 -45.96
CA GLY A 482 33.35 2.25 -47.07
C GLY A 482 31.83 2.04 -46.97
N ALA A 483 31.05 2.97 -47.52
CA ALA A 483 29.75 2.71 -48.16
C ALA A 483 29.97 2.89 -49.70
N PRO A 484 29.00 2.72 -50.63
CA PRO A 484 27.55 2.50 -50.48
C PRO A 484 26.93 1.55 -51.56
N ALA A 485 25.60 1.66 -51.74
CA ALA A 485 24.78 1.29 -52.91
C ALA A 485 24.31 -0.18 -52.99
N ALA A 486 23.13 -0.54 -53.52
CA ALA A 486 21.92 0.15 -53.97
C ALA A 486 20.85 -0.92 -54.25
N ALA A 487 19.58 -0.56 -54.03
CA ALA A 487 18.41 -0.80 -54.90
C ALA A 487 18.08 -2.21 -55.43
N ALA A 488 16.82 -2.64 -55.20
CA ALA A 488 15.83 -2.98 -56.23
C ALA A 488 14.75 -3.92 -55.66
N ALA A 489 13.49 -3.49 -55.77
CA ALA A 489 12.35 -4.40 -55.91
C ALA A 489 12.27 -4.84 -57.40
N PRO A 490 11.60 -5.96 -57.72
CA PRO A 490 10.18 -5.84 -58.08
C PRO A 490 9.26 -7.05 -57.77
N ALA A 491 7.98 -6.72 -57.65
CA ALA A 491 6.73 -7.37 -58.10
C ALA A 491 6.55 -8.92 -58.17
N ALA A 492 5.53 -9.38 -57.41
CA ALA A 492 4.34 -10.16 -57.78
C ALA A 492 4.42 -11.45 -58.63
N SER A 493 3.91 -12.57 -58.06
CA SER A 493 2.65 -13.24 -58.48
C SER A 493 2.55 -14.68 -57.92
N GLY A 494 1.31 -15.17 -57.73
CA GLY A 494 1.01 -16.60 -57.63
C GLY A 494 0.35 -17.04 -56.32
N GLY A 495 -0.99 -17.13 -56.32
CA GLY A 495 -1.76 -17.68 -55.21
C GLY A 495 -1.86 -19.21 -55.23
N SER A 496 -2.11 -19.79 -54.05
CA SER A 496 -2.91 -21.01 -53.90
C SER A 496 -3.36 -21.15 -52.45
N THR A 497 -4.64 -21.48 -52.31
CA THR A 497 -5.45 -21.63 -51.11
C THR A 497 -5.05 -22.81 -50.24
N THR A 498 -5.08 -22.66 -48.91
CA THR A 498 -5.53 -23.72 -47.98
C THR A 498 -5.78 -23.18 -46.56
N ALA A 499 -6.95 -23.52 -46.02
CA ALA A 499 -7.35 -23.58 -44.60
C ALA A 499 -7.09 -22.36 -43.69
N GLY A 500 -8.08 -21.47 -43.62
CA GLY A 500 -8.12 -20.38 -42.64
C GLY A 500 -8.28 -20.90 -41.21
N SER A 501 -7.26 -20.69 -40.39
CA SER A 501 -7.36 -20.63 -38.93
C SER A 501 -7.48 -19.15 -38.56
N ALA A 502 -8.58 -18.75 -37.92
CA ALA A 502 -8.80 -17.37 -37.52
C ALA A 502 -7.68 -16.89 -36.58
N ALA A 503 -6.87 -15.94 -37.05
CA ALA A 503 -5.84 -15.30 -36.26
C ALA A 503 -6.49 -14.44 -35.18
N ALA A 504 -6.02 -14.58 -33.93
CA ALA A 504 -6.37 -13.68 -32.84
C ALA A 504 -5.96 -12.24 -33.21
N ALA A 505 -6.92 -11.33 -33.24
CA ALA A 505 -6.63 -9.91 -33.35
C ALA A 505 -6.05 -9.43 -32.00
N CYS A 506 -4.80 -8.96 -32.03
CA CYS A 506 -4.16 -8.32 -30.90
C CYS A 506 -4.44 -6.82 -30.95
N ASP A 507 -4.66 -6.22 -29.79
CA ASP A 507 -4.75 -4.77 -29.65
C ASP A 507 -3.36 -4.14 -29.87
N ALA A 508 -3.27 -3.16 -30.79
CA ALA A 508 -2.00 -2.60 -31.25
C ALA A 508 -1.33 -1.63 -30.26
N ASP A 509 -2.07 -1.14 -29.26
CA ASP A 509 -1.59 -0.17 -28.28
C ASP A 509 -1.24 -0.82 -26.93
N THR A 510 -1.83 -1.98 -26.63
CA THR A 510 -1.63 -2.72 -25.38
C THR A 510 -0.90 -4.05 -25.56
N GLY A 511 -0.79 -4.56 -26.79
CA GLY A 511 -0.14 -5.84 -27.09
C GLY A 511 -0.86 -7.06 -26.51
N VAL A 512 -2.10 -6.89 -26.05
CA VAL A 512 -2.92 -7.98 -25.49
C VAL A 512 -3.58 -8.74 -26.63
N CYS A 513 -3.26 -10.02 -26.76
CA CYS A 513 -3.89 -10.95 -27.69
C CYS A 513 -4.87 -11.84 -26.93
N GLY A 514 -6.16 -11.80 -27.28
CA GLY A 514 -7.17 -12.69 -26.72
C GLY A 514 -7.12 -14.08 -27.38
N SER A 515 -7.21 -15.15 -26.60
CA SER A 515 -7.50 -16.50 -27.12
C SER A 515 -8.97 -16.58 -27.58
N PRO A 516 -9.31 -17.37 -28.63
CA PRO A 516 -10.66 -17.41 -29.17
C PRO A 516 -11.58 -18.15 -28.19
N GLN A 517 -12.45 -17.42 -27.52
CA GLN A 517 -13.63 -17.98 -26.86
C GLN A 517 -14.87 -17.24 -27.36
N ALA A 518 -15.87 -18.05 -27.71
CA ALA A 518 -17.02 -17.68 -28.50
C ALA A 518 -17.79 -16.48 -27.93
N GLN A 519 -18.19 -15.58 -28.83
CA GLN A 519 -19.12 -14.50 -28.55
C GLN A 519 -20.49 -15.08 -28.18
N GLY A 520 -20.96 -14.72 -26.98
CA GLY A 520 -22.35 -14.82 -26.57
C GLY A 520 -22.69 -13.58 -25.76
N ALA A 521 -23.26 -12.56 -26.41
CA ALA A 521 -23.84 -11.42 -25.75
C ALA A 521 -25.20 -11.82 -25.17
N THR A 522 -25.37 -11.75 -23.84
CA THR A 522 -26.68 -11.57 -23.18
C THR A 522 -26.52 -10.86 -21.84
N ALA A 523 -27.51 -10.02 -21.54
CA ALA A 523 -27.64 -9.20 -20.36
C ALA A 523 -27.93 -10.01 -19.08
N GLY A 524 -27.45 -9.50 -17.94
CA GLY A 524 -28.02 -9.59 -16.58
C GLY A 524 -28.41 -10.95 -15.98
N ASN A 525 -27.66 -11.41 -14.95
CA ASN A 525 -28.22 -11.69 -13.61
C ASN A 525 -27.09 -11.98 -12.58
N PRO A 526 -27.29 -11.69 -11.28
CA PRO A 526 -26.32 -11.88 -10.21
C PRO A 526 -26.43 -13.27 -9.58
N GLY A 527 -25.29 -13.84 -9.18
CA GLY A 527 -25.22 -15.03 -8.35
C GLY A 527 -24.57 -16.21 -9.04
N GLN A 528 -23.25 -16.34 -8.87
CA GLN A 528 -22.64 -17.65 -8.67
C GLN A 528 -21.60 -17.57 -7.55
N ALA A 529 -21.70 -18.58 -6.69
CA ALA A 529 -21.11 -18.67 -5.38
C ALA A 529 -19.59 -18.83 -5.44
N LEU A 530 -18.88 -17.97 -4.70
CA LEU A 530 -17.52 -18.21 -4.29
C LEU A 530 -17.51 -19.42 -3.34
N THR A 531 -16.77 -20.45 -3.68
CA THR A 531 -16.45 -21.55 -2.76
C THR A 531 -15.61 -20.99 -1.62
N PRO A 532 -16.06 -21.04 -0.35
CA PRO A 532 -15.30 -20.50 0.77
C PRO A 532 -14.10 -21.41 1.04
N VAL A 533 -12.90 -20.81 1.02
CA VAL A 533 -11.71 -21.38 1.65
C VAL A 533 -11.90 -21.26 3.15
N SER A 534 -12.12 -22.38 3.83
CA SER A 534 -12.29 -22.44 5.29
C SER A 534 -10.99 -22.03 5.99
N THR A 535 -10.89 -20.77 6.42
CA THR A 535 -9.88 -20.38 7.41
C THR A 535 -10.37 -20.79 8.79
N ASN A 536 -9.75 -21.82 9.37
CA ASN A 536 -9.91 -22.13 10.79
C ASN A 536 -9.38 -20.94 11.60
N LEU A 537 -10.28 -20.13 12.16
CA LEU A 537 -9.94 -19.17 13.20
C LEU A 537 -9.47 -19.95 14.42
N ALA A 538 -8.27 -19.66 14.90
CA ALA A 538 -7.83 -20.09 16.23
C ALA A 538 -8.87 -19.59 17.25
N ALA A 539 -9.49 -20.53 17.96
CA ALA A 539 -10.48 -20.24 18.98
C ALA A 539 -9.86 -19.37 20.08
N THR A 540 -10.31 -18.13 20.20
CA THR A 540 -10.10 -17.34 21.42
C THR A 540 -11.00 -17.92 22.50
N ASN A 541 -10.47 -18.84 23.29
CA ASN A 541 -11.12 -19.44 24.47
C ASN A 541 -11.17 -18.45 25.64
N GLY A 542 -11.89 -17.34 25.48
CA GLY A 542 -12.09 -16.33 26.51
C GLY A 542 -13.51 -15.79 26.50
N TRP A 543 -14.08 -15.64 27.69
CA TRP A 543 -15.36 -14.97 27.89
C TRP A 543 -15.18 -13.48 27.53
N GLY A 544 -15.82 -13.04 26.45
CA GLY A 544 -15.77 -11.68 25.94
C GLY A 544 -17.11 -10.95 26.07
N GLN A 545 -17.10 -9.68 25.68
CA GLN A 545 -18.29 -8.82 25.64
C GLN A 545 -19.49 -9.44 24.91
N PRO A 546 -19.36 -10.18 23.80
CA PRO A 546 -20.49 -10.80 23.13
C PRO A 546 -21.19 -11.87 23.97
N GLN A 547 -20.44 -12.70 24.70
CA GLN A 547 -21.02 -13.72 25.58
C GLN A 547 -21.73 -13.08 26.78
N THR A 548 -21.16 -12.00 27.35
CA THR A 548 -21.82 -11.26 28.43
C THR A 548 -23.14 -10.63 27.96
N LEU A 549 -23.18 -10.08 26.74
CA LEU A 549 -24.40 -9.52 26.17
C LEU A 549 -25.47 -10.60 25.94
N LEU A 550 -25.07 -11.78 25.44
CA LEU A 550 -25.97 -12.91 25.25
C LEU A 550 -26.54 -13.43 26.57
N VAL A 551 -25.74 -13.46 27.64
CA VAL A 551 -26.22 -13.83 28.99
C VAL A 551 -27.23 -12.81 29.51
N VAL A 552 -26.99 -11.51 29.32
CA VAL A 552 -27.95 -10.46 29.72
C VAL A 552 -29.26 -10.57 28.95
N ILE A 553 -29.20 -10.80 27.63
CA ILE A 553 -30.39 -11.02 26.81
C ILE A 553 -31.13 -12.29 27.25
N GLY A 554 -30.41 -13.38 27.53
CA GLY A 554 -30.98 -14.61 28.04
C GLY A 554 -31.71 -14.43 29.37
N LEU A 555 -31.11 -13.67 30.30
CA LEU A 555 -31.74 -13.34 31.58
C LEU A 555 -32.99 -12.47 31.41
N LEU A 556 -32.96 -11.48 30.51
CA LEU A 556 -34.12 -10.63 30.22
C LEU A 556 -35.28 -11.44 29.62
N MET A 557 -35.00 -12.36 28.69
CA MET A 557 -36.00 -13.25 28.13
C MET A 557 -36.57 -14.21 29.19
N LEU A 558 -35.73 -14.73 30.08
CA LEU A 558 -36.16 -15.61 31.16
C LEU A 558 -37.10 -14.89 32.13
N VAL A 559 -36.79 -13.64 32.48
CA VAL A 559 -37.67 -12.78 33.29
C VAL A 559 -38.99 -12.51 32.58
N LEU A 560 -38.97 -12.23 31.27
CA LEU A 560 -40.17 -11.96 30.49
C LEU A 560 -41.11 -13.18 30.44
N VAL A 561 -40.56 -14.39 30.34
CA VAL A 561 -41.34 -15.64 30.25
C VAL A 561 -41.82 -16.11 31.62
N LEU A 562 -40.99 -16.00 32.66
CA LEU A 562 -41.31 -16.57 33.98
C LEU A 562 -42.07 -15.59 34.89
N ALA A 563 -41.93 -14.29 34.72
CA ALA A 563 -42.61 -13.31 35.58
C ALA A 563 -44.15 -13.37 35.48
N PRO A 564 -44.79 -13.48 34.30
CA PRO A 564 -46.24 -13.54 34.20
C PRO A 564 -46.90 -14.72 34.95
N PRO A 565 -46.45 -15.98 34.81
CA PRO A 565 -47.05 -17.10 35.54
C PRO A 565 -46.77 -17.05 37.06
N LEU A 566 -45.60 -16.56 37.49
CA LEU A 566 -45.29 -16.38 38.92
C LEU A 566 -46.17 -15.32 39.59
N VAL A 567 -46.37 -14.18 38.92
CA VAL A 567 -47.27 -13.13 39.39
C VAL A 567 -48.72 -13.63 39.42
N ALA A 568 -49.16 -14.37 38.40
CA ALA A 568 -50.49 -14.98 38.37
C ALA A 568 -50.69 -16.00 39.51
N HIS A 569 -49.67 -16.81 39.84
CA HIS A 569 -49.75 -17.78 40.93
C HIS A 569 -49.80 -17.11 42.31
N LEU A 570 -49.00 -16.06 42.52
CA LEU A 570 -49.00 -15.28 43.76
C LEU A 570 -50.32 -14.52 43.97
N LEU A 571 -50.97 -14.06 42.90
CA LEU A 571 -52.30 -13.45 42.97
C LEU A 571 -53.41 -14.51 43.19
N GLY A 572 -53.27 -15.70 42.62
CA GLY A 572 -54.21 -16.83 42.81
C GLY A 572 -54.23 -17.36 44.24
N GLN A 573 -53.07 -17.49 44.89
CA GLN A 573 -52.99 -17.96 46.28
C GLN A 573 -53.60 -16.98 47.28
N ARG A 574 -53.62 -15.67 46.99
CA ARG A 574 -54.31 -14.66 47.81
C ARG A 574 -55.84 -14.76 47.74
N SER A 575 -56.39 -15.30 46.65
CA SER A 575 -57.83 -15.50 46.49
C SER A 575 -58.31 -16.78 47.18
N ALA A 576 -57.48 -17.83 47.23
CA ALA A 576 -57.82 -19.10 47.91
C ALA A 576 -57.92 -18.97 49.45
N VAL A 577 -57.11 -18.10 50.07
CA VAL A 577 -57.17 -17.84 51.52
C VAL A 577 -58.47 -17.10 51.93
N LYS A 578 -59.19 -16.47 50.98
CA LYS A 578 -60.46 -15.77 51.25
C LYS A 578 -61.70 -16.66 51.17
N GLN A 579 -61.62 -17.87 50.60
CA GLN A 579 -62.77 -18.78 50.47
C GLN A 579 -62.82 -19.90 51.52
N GLY A 580 -61.76 -20.15 52.28
CA GLY A 580 -61.74 -21.17 53.35
C GLY A 580 -62.32 -20.73 54.71
N SER A 581 -63.04 -19.61 54.80
CA SER A 581 -63.60 -19.06 56.05
C SER A 581 -65.13 -18.92 56.05
N LYS A 582 -65.83 -19.72 55.23
CA LYS A 582 -67.27 -19.91 55.33
C LYS A 582 -67.63 -21.37 55.05
N THR A 583 -67.49 -22.20 56.07
CA THR A 583 -68.37 -23.32 56.45
C THR A 583 -67.96 -23.77 57.83
#